data_AF-A0A0U3E2Y9-F1
#
_entry.id   AF-A0A0U3E2Y9-F1
#
_cell.length_a   1.000
_cell.length_b   1.000
_cell.length_c   1.000
_cell.angle_alpha   90.00
_cell.angle_beta   90.00
_cell.angle_gamma   90.00
#
_symmetry.space_group_name_H-M   'P 1'
#
loop_
_entity.id
_entity.type
_entity.pdbx_description
1 polymer ?
#
loop_
_entity_poly.entity_id
_entity_poly.type
_entity_poly.pdbx_seq_one_letter_code
_entity_poly.pdbx_strand_id
1 'polypeptide(L)'
;YLMEKCKVNGSESHPVFTFLRQSLPAPSDEPEALMADPKLIIWSPVSRTDIAWNFEKFLIAPDGVPYKRYSRRYETINIQSVYKNK
;
A
#
# COMPACT_ATOMS: atom_id res chain seq x y z
N TYR A 1 14.92 0.57 17.70
CA TYR A 1 14.19 1.85 17.63
C TYR A 1 12.74 1.58 17.26
N LEU A 2 11.79 2.40 17.71
CA LEU A 2 10.36 2.22 17.41
C LEU A 2 10.02 2.52 15.94
N MET A 3 10.82 3.37 15.27
CA MET A 3 10.66 3.74 13.87
C MET A 3 12.00 3.69 13.15
N GLU A 4 11.98 3.17 11.92
CA GLU A 4 13.14 3.09 11.03
C GLU A 4 12.67 3.19 9.57
N LYS A 5 13.50 3.74 8.69
CA LYS A 5 13.26 3.74 7.26
C LYS A 5 13.47 2.32 6.70
N CYS A 6 12.46 1.76 6.06
CA CYS A 6 12.56 0.47 5.39
C CYS A 6 12.15 0.55 3.91
N LYS A 7 12.46 -0.50 3.15
CA LYS A 7 11.98 -0.67 1.76
C LYS A 7 10.59 -1.29 1.78
N VAL A 8 9.74 -0.86 0.85
CA VAL A 8 8.33 -1.32 0.75
C VAL A 8 8.06 -2.14 -0.51
N ASN A 9 8.97 -2.07 -1.49
CA ASN A 9 8.96 -2.80 -2.76
C ASN A 9 10.35 -3.41 -3.02
N GLY A 10 10.44 -4.28 -4.03
CA GLY A 10 11.68 -4.95 -4.42
C GLY A 10 12.09 -6.11 -3.51
N SER A 11 13.25 -6.70 -3.77
CA SER A 11 13.79 -7.88 -3.08
C SER A 11 14.02 -7.65 -1.59
N GLU A 12 14.34 -6.41 -1.19
CA GLU A 12 14.61 -6.02 0.19
C GLU A 12 13.35 -5.48 0.92
N SER A 13 12.16 -5.66 0.33
CA SER A 13 10.90 -5.21 0.94
C SER A 13 10.70 -5.79 2.34
N HIS A 14 10.42 -4.92 3.32
CA HIS A 14 10.14 -5.33 4.68
C HIS A 14 8.95 -6.32 4.73
N PRO A 15 9.00 -7.39 5.55
CA PRO A 15 8.00 -8.46 5.53
C PRO A 15 6.55 -7.99 5.69
N VAL A 16 6.32 -6.96 6.52
CA VAL A 16 4.98 -6.36 6.70
C VAL A 16 4.41 -5.81 5.39
N PHE A 17 5.21 -5.12 4.58
CA PHE A 17 4.73 -4.59 3.29
C PHE A 17 4.55 -5.70 2.26
N THR A 18 5.39 -6.74 2.29
CA THR A 18 5.18 -7.93 1.47
C THR A 18 3.84 -8.60 1.78
N PHE A 19 3.55 -8.82 3.07
CA PHE A 19 2.28 -9.38 3.54
C PHE A 19 1.07 -8.51 3.14
N LEU A 20 1.14 -7.20 3.35
CA LEU A 20 0.05 -6.28 3.04
C LEU A 20 -0.25 -6.21 1.54
N ARG A 21 0.79 -6.15 0.70
CA ARG A 21 0.65 -6.13 -0.77
C ARG A 21 0.15 -7.46 -1.33
N GLN A 22 0.47 -8.59 -0.70
CA GLN A 22 -0.09 -9.89 -1.08
C GLN A 22 -1.56 -10.03 -0.66
N SER A 23 -1.91 -9.54 0.53
CA SER A 23 -3.29 -9.60 1.06
C SER A 23 -4.23 -8.64 0.34
N LEU A 24 -3.74 -7.47 -0.05
CA LEU A 24 -4.49 -6.42 -0.74
C LEU A 24 -3.74 -6.01 -2.02
N PRO A 25 -3.89 -6.78 -3.11
CA PRO A 25 -3.01 -6.69 -4.29
C PRO A 25 -3.09 -5.37 -5.04
N ALA A 26 -4.21 -4.65 -4.96
CA ALA A 26 -4.39 -3.36 -5.62
C ALA A 26 -5.19 -2.39 -4.74
N PRO A 27 -4.98 -1.07 -4.90
CA PRO A 27 -5.85 -0.07 -4.29
C PRO A 27 -7.30 -0.20 -4.76
N SER A 28 -8.24 0.01 -3.83
CA SER A 28 -9.67 -0.12 -4.12
C SER A 28 -10.24 0.99 -5.02
N ASP A 29 -9.59 2.15 -5.05
CA ASP A 29 -10.00 3.35 -5.81
C ASP A 29 -9.20 3.55 -7.10
N GLU A 30 -8.04 2.90 -7.24
CA GLU A 30 -7.17 3.00 -8.43
C GLU A 30 -6.45 1.65 -8.65
N PRO A 31 -7.14 0.62 -9.17
CA PRO A 31 -6.61 -0.76 -9.17
C PRO A 31 -5.52 -1.04 -10.23
N GLU A 32 -5.41 -0.19 -11.25
CA GLU A 32 -4.57 -0.46 -12.43
C GLU A 32 -3.27 0.37 -12.47
N ALA A 33 -3.24 1.53 -11.82
CA ALA A 33 -2.13 2.47 -11.98
C ALA A 33 -0.97 2.16 -11.03
N LEU A 34 0.17 1.75 -11.58
CA LEU A 34 1.42 1.62 -10.81
C LEU A 34 2.27 2.89 -10.88
N MET A 35 2.66 3.32 -12.08
CA MET A 35 3.50 4.51 -12.27
C MET A 35 3.26 5.08 -13.66
N ALA A 36 3.25 6.41 -13.79
CA ALA A 36 3.11 7.06 -15.09
C ALA A 36 4.44 7.09 -15.87
N ASP A 37 5.54 7.46 -15.21
CA ASP A 37 6.88 7.40 -15.78
C ASP A 37 7.61 6.15 -15.26
N PRO A 38 7.91 5.16 -16.12
CA PRO A 38 8.61 3.94 -15.71
C PRO A 38 10.01 4.21 -15.15
N LYS A 39 10.64 5.37 -15.45
CA LYS A 39 11.96 5.74 -14.89
C LYS A 39 11.93 5.96 -13.38
N LEU A 40 10.76 6.18 -12.80
CA LEU A 40 10.58 6.34 -11.35
C LEU A 40 10.53 5.00 -10.61
N ILE A 41 10.49 3.88 -11.33
CA ILE A 41 10.56 2.53 -10.76
C ILE A 41 12.04 2.17 -10.57
N ILE A 42 12.55 2.42 -9.37
CA ILE A 42 13.98 2.24 -9.01
C ILE A 42 14.23 1.02 -8.11
N TRP A 43 13.34 0.02 -8.16
CA TRP A 43 13.45 -1.22 -7.39
C TRP A 43 13.32 -2.44 -8.30
N SER A 44 13.80 -3.58 -7.80
CA SER A 44 13.75 -4.86 -8.51
C SER A 44 13.57 -6.01 -7.49
N PRO A 45 12.80 -7.07 -7.82
CA PRO A 45 11.93 -7.17 -8.99
C PRO A 45 10.73 -6.23 -8.88
N VAL A 46 10.11 -5.93 -10.02
CA VAL A 46 8.83 -5.19 -10.08
C VAL A 46 7.69 -6.20 -10.04
N SER A 47 6.69 -5.94 -9.19
CA SER A 47 5.49 -6.76 -9.02
C SER A 47 4.23 -5.95 -9.31
N ARG A 48 3.18 -6.62 -9.79
CA ARG A 48 1.84 -6.02 -9.99
C ARG A 48 1.23 -5.49 -8.70
N THR A 49 1.69 -5.97 -7.54
CA THR A 49 1.17 -5.57 -6.23
C THR A 49 1.98 -4.46 -5.55
N ASP A 50 3.03 -3.96 -6.20
CA ASP A 50 3.91 -2.92 -5.65
C ASP A 50 3.16 -1.65 -5.24
N ILE A 51 3.71 -0.94 -4.25
CA ILE A 51 3.22 0.38 -3.82
C ILE A 51 3.67 1.40 -4.87
N ALA A 52 2.69 2.07 -5.47
CA ALA A 52 2.85 3.00 -6.57
C ALA A 52 3.60 4.27 -6.16
N TRP A 53 3.37 4.78 -4.96
CA TRP A 53 3.98 6.03 -4.49
C TRP A 53 3.88 6.21 -2.97
N ASN A 54 4.45 7.32 -2.51
CA ASN A 54 4.23 7.81 -1.15
C ASN A 54 2.73 7.98 -0.85
N PHE A 55 2.37 7.72 0.42
CA PHE A 55 1.01 7.85 0.93
C PHE A 55 -0.02 6.90 0.31
N GLU A 56 0.33 5.70 -0.10
CA GLU A 56 -0.66 4.61 -0.09
C GLU A 56 -1.05 4.25 1.35
N LYS A 57 -2.28 3.78 1.55
CA LYS A 57 -2.81 3.47 2.89
C LYS A 57 -3.32 2.04 2.94
N PHE A 58 -3.00 1.35 4.02
CA PHE A 58 -3.55 0.05 4.36
C PHE A 58 -4.37 0.19 5.63
N LEU A 59 -5.64 -0.19 5.57
CA LEU A 59 -6.52 -0.27 6.72
C LEU A 59 -6.50 -1.70 7.25
N ILE A 60 -6.06 -1.87 8.50
CA ILE A 60 -6.02 -3.15 9.20
C ILE A 60 -7.15 -3.17 10.24
N ALA A 61 -7.88 -4.28 10.33
CA ALA A 61 -8.93 -4.47 11.32
C ALA A 61 -8.35 -4.80 12.72
N PRO A 62 -9.15 -4.67 13.80
CA PRO A 62 -8.66 -4.92 15.17
C PRO A 62 -8.13 -6.34 15.43
N ASP A 63 -8.56 -7.32 14.63
CA ASP A 63 -8.08 -8.70 14.64
C ASP A 63 -6.74 -8.89 13.90
N GLY A 64 -6.16 -7.82 13.35
CA GLY A 64 -4.92 -7.84 12.59
C GLY A 64 -5.10 -8.18 11.11
N VAL A 65 -6.33 -8.41 10.64
CA VAL A 65 -6.59 -8.78 9.24
C VAL A 65 -6.60 -7.52 8.34
N PRO A 66 -5.83 -7.51 7.23
CA PRO A 66 -5.91 -6.42 6.25
C PRO A 66 -7.32 -6.29 5.66
N TYR A 67 -7.92 -5.11 5.77
CA TYR A 67 -9.31 -4.86 5.36
C TYR A 67 -9.41 -4.15 4.01
N LYS A 68 -8.65 -3.07 3.80
CA LYS A 68 -8.73 -2.28 2.56
C LYS A 68 -7.46 -1.51 2.24
N ARG A 69 -7.12 -1.39 0.96
CA ARG A 69 -6.00 -0.60 0.45
C ARG A 69 -6.52 0.61 -0.34
N TYR A 70 -5.87 1.75 -0.18
CA TYR A 70 -6.22 3.00 -0.83
C TYR A 70 -5.01 3.59 -1.54
N SER A 71 -5.26 4.20 -2.70
CA SER A 71 -4.21 4.76 -3.55
C SER A 71 -3.55 5.97 -2.91
N ARG A 72 -2.45 6.42 -3.51
CA ARG A 72 -1.78 7.68 -3.14
C ARG A 72 -2.72 8.89 -3.23
N ARG A 73 -3.73 8.85 -4.10
CA ARG A 73 -4.67 9.95 -4.36
C ARG A 73 -5.88 9.95 -3.43
N TYR A 74 -6.21 8.81 -2.83
CA TYR A 74 -7.32 8.74 -1.90
C TYR A 74 -7.03 9.58 -0.66
N GLU A 75 -7.88 10.55 -0.34
CA GLU A 75 -7.63 11.43 0.78
C GLU A 75 -7.78 10.68 2.11
N THR A 76 -6.80 10.83 3.01
CA THR A 76 -6.79 10.16 4.31
C THR A 76 -8.03 10.49 5.13
N ILE A 77 -8.57 11.70 5.02
CA ILE A 77 -9.78 12.13 5.74
C ILE A 77 -11.01 11.29 5.37
N ASN A 78 -11.09 10.82 4.12
CA ASN A 78 -12.23 10.03 3.65
C ASN A 78 -12.23 8.59 4.21
N ILE A 79 -11.08 8.10 4.69
CA ILE A 79 -10.98 6.79 5.37
C ILE A 79 -11.79 6.78 6.67
N GLN A 80 -11.96 7.93 7.34
CA GLN A 80 -12.76 8.03 8.57
C GLN A 80 -14.19 7.54 8.38
N SER A 81 -14.78 7.79 7.20
CA SER A 81 -16.16 7.37 6.89
C SER A 81 -16.35 5.84 6.97
N VAL A 82 -15.29 5.08 6.68
CA VAL A 82 -15.32 3.61 6.70
C VAL A 82 -15.43 3.06 8.12
N TYR A 83 -14.90 3.78 9.12
CA TYR A 83 -15.07 3.44 10.52
C TYR A 83 -16.47 3.74 11.05
N LYS A 84 -17.17 4.74 10.49
CA LYS A 84 -18.52 5.13 10.92
C LYS A 84 -19.61 4.20 10.39
N ASN A 85 -19.29 3.37 9.40
CA ASN A 85 -20.22 2.43 8.76
C ASN A 85 -19.98 0.96 9.22
N LYS A 86 -19.17 0.76 10.26
CA LYS A 86 -19.09 -0.50 11.03
C LYS A 86 -19.87 -0.33 12.32
#